data_AF-A0A6N8TZE5-F1
#
_entry.id   AF-A0A6N8TZE5-F1
#
_cell.length_a   1.000
_cell.length_b   1.000
_cell.length_c   1.000
_cell.angle_alpha   90.00
_cell.angle_beta   90.00
_cell.angle_gamma   90.00
#
_symmetry.space_group_name_H-M   'P 1'
#
loop_
_entity.id
_entity.type
_entity.pdbx_description
1 polymer ?
#
loop_
_entity_poly.entity_id
_entity_poly.type
_entity_poly.pdbx_seq_one_letter_code
_entity_poly.pdbx_strand_id
1 'polypeptide(L)'
;MNGQLQSKMEKILQDPYVFQLILDEDPEQDIYNEFDIDQTQQPLGIFNHRLVTVISVKYMNGTFFVLFKHGGEIRGWTSIKNSHYVYPKVTESVKVDLETYTAHPFNSKVMGQMDMMTEFRDRLLASKSYVEVDGTKLEMLFVKGNLRGLVHSRELQKGRNMNDTCIVQSDAPRFRDSNFAIELPVREEDFEAKIVLYFPDLKLIKLQHGSLVSWMHEADVDYDFSQVGDEPPVVQEDVHQYYTDERQKVKAIIDGLLRRQIRLEQDADNAKARLQRIETLYKNLRESKLGKIQVKLWERRKRRAK
;
A
#
# COMPACT_ATOMS: atom_id res chain seq x y z
N MET A 1 22.12 3.21 10.27
CA MET A 1 20.73 3.53 9.87
C MET A 1 20.81 4.74 8.97
N ASN A 2 20.00 4.84 7.92
CA ASN A 2 19.94 6.06 7.10
C ASN A 2 19.56 7.25 8.02
N GLY A 3 20.34 8.33 8.03
CA GLY A 3 20.15 9.46 8.95
C GLY A 3 18.78 10.14 8.82
N GLN A 4 18.19 10.12 7.62
CA GLN A 4 16.84 10.65 7.40
C GLN A 4 15.76 9.77 8.05
N LEU A 5 15.86 8.45 7.90
CA LEU A 5 14.94 7.50 8.51
C LEU A 5 15.00 7.62 10.03
N GLN A 6 16.20 7.77 10.60
CA GLN A 6 16.39 7.99 12.03
C GLN A 6 15.63 9.21 12.54
N SER A 7 15.88 10.37 11.93
CA SER A 7 15.22 11.61 12.33
C SER A 7 13.69 11.51 12.24
N LYS A 8 13.17 10.82 11.20
CA LYS A 8 11.73 10.59 11.06
C LYS A 8 11.20 9.65 12.14
N MET A 9 11.88 8.55 12.44
CA MET A 9 11.45 7.61 13.49
C MET A 9 11.45 8.28 14.88
N GLU A 10 12.45 9.10 15.18
CA GLU A 10 12.51 9.88 16.43
C GLU A 10 11.33 10.85 16.54
N LYS A 11 10.96 11.52 15.45
CA LYS A 11 9.77 12.38 15.41
C LYS A 11 8.48 11.57 15.62
N ILE A 12 8.35 10.40 15.00
CA ILE A 12 7.19 9.51 15.14
C ILE A 12 7.05 8.95 16.56
N LEU A 13 8.15 8.76 17.29
CA LEU A 13 8.06 8.38 18.70
C LEU A 13 7.44 9.49 19.57
N GLN A 14 7.66 10.76 19.21
CA GLN A 14 7.09 11.90 19.91
C GLN A 14 5.63 12.15 19.52
N ASP A 15 5.32 11.98 18.23
CA ASP A 15 3.97 12.14 17.67
C ASP A 15 3.61 10.89 16.85
N PRO A 16 3.02 9.85 17.49
CA PRO A 16 2.76 8.58 16.84
C PRO A 16 1.70 8.70 15.75
N TYR A 17 2.08 8.26 14.55
CA TYR A 17 1.21 8.32 13.38
C TYR A 17 1.39 7.12 12.45
N VAL A 18 0.42 6.87 11.57
CA VAL A 18 0.45 5.76 10.60
C VAL A 18 1.14 6.18 9.30
N PHE A 19 2.21 5.48 8.91
CA PHE A 19 2.98 5.82 7.72
C PHE A 19 3.31 4.60 6.87
N GLN A 20 4.02 4.80 5.76
CA GLN A 20 4.42 3.74 4.84
C GLN A 20 5.94 3.66 4.72
N LEU A 21 6.43 2.44 4.53
CA LEU A 21 7.83 2.13 4.25
C LEU A 21 7.90 1.20 3.05
N ILE A 22 8.97 1.32 2.26
CA ILE A 22 9.44 0.20 1.45
C ILE A 22 10.48 -0.54 2.29
N LEU A 23 10.14 -1.77 2.70
CA LEU A 23 11.07 -2.59 3.48
C LEU A 23 12.31 -2.89 2.63
N ASP A 24 13.48 -2.70 3.19
CA ASP A 24 14.74 -3.02 2.53
C ASP A 24 15.73 -3.42 3.62
N GLU A 25 15.65 -4.67 4.05
CA GLU A 25 16.42 -5.18 5.18
C GLU A 25 16.97 -6.58 4.88
N ASP A 26 17.65 -7.18 5.84
CA ASP A 26 18.09 -8.58 5.72
C ASP A 26 16.86 -9.50 5.57
N PRO A 27 16.73 -10.28 4.49
CA PRO A 27 15.59 -11.17 4.27
C PRO A 27 15.48 -12.27 5.33
N GLU A 28 16.59 -12.64 5.98
CA GLU A 28 16.61 -13.66 7.05
C GLU A 28 16.22 -13.07 8.41
N GLN A 29 16.02 -11.74 8.51
CA GLN A 29 15.60 -11.16 9.78
C GLN A 29 14.20 -11.62 10.18
N ASP A 30 13.97 -11.70 11.49
CA ASP A 30 12.71 -12.18 12.02
C ASP A 30 11.61 -11.11 11.95
N ILE A 31 10.39 -11.61 11.73
CA ILE A 31 9.15 -10.95 12.11
C ILE A 31 8.68 -11.58 13.42
N TYR A 32 8.57 -10.75 14.44
CA TYR A 32 8.11 -11.14 15.77
C TYR A 32 6.60 -10.94 15.93
N ASN A 33 6.01 -11.67 16.87
CA ASN A 33 4.57 -11.61 17.15
C ASN A 33 4.14 -10.20 17.59
N GLU A 34 2.97 -9.76 17.13
CA GLU A 34 2.40 -8.45 17.44
C GLU A 34 2.25 -8.16 18.95
N PHE A 35 2.00 -9.21 19.75
CA PHE A 35 1.83 -9.11 21.21
C PHE A 35 3.10 -9.44 22.01
N ASP A 36 4.03 -10.18 21.43
CA ASP A 36 5.23 -10.67 22.09
C ASP A 36 6.44 -10.65 21.16
N ILE A 37 7.37 -9.74 21.41
CA ILE A 37 8.55 -9.57 20.56
C ILE A 37 9.58 -10.70 20.74
N ASP A 38 9.45 -11.52 21.78
CA ASP A 38 10.33 -12.65 22.01
C ASP A 38 9.90 -13.88 21.19
N GLN A 39 8.72 -13.84 20.57
CA GLN A 39 8.20 -14.91 19.74
C GLN A 39 8.37 -14.63 18.25
N THR A 40 9.33 -15.29 17.61
CA THR A 40 9.48 -15.31 16.15
C THR A 40 8.30 -15.99 15.47
N GLN A 41 7.72 -15.34 14.45
CA GLN A 41 6.66 -15.92 13.61
C GLN A 41 7.22 -16.49 12.31
N GLN A 42 8.02 -15.71 11.58
CA GLN A 42 8.55 -16.05 10.26
C GLN A 42 9.67 -15.08 9.84
N PRO A 43 10.51 -15.43 8.86
CA PRO A 43 11.48 -14.50 8.28
C PRO A 43 10.83 -13.39 7.43
N LEU A 44 11.50 -12.24 7.30
CA LEU A 44 11.02 -11.06 6.57
C LEU A 44 11.01 -11.25 5.06
N GLY A 45 11.78 -12.20 4.50
CA GLY A 45 12.09 -12.29 3.08
C GLY A 45 10.92 -12.11 2.11
N ILE A 46 9.72 -12.60 2.45
CA ILE A 46 8.49 -12.46 1.63
C ILE A 46 8.03 -11.00 1.49
N PHE A 47 8.29 -10.18 2.51
CA PHE A 47 7.92 -8.77 2.59
C PHE A 47 9.07 -7.83 2.26
N ASN A 48 10.28 -8.35 2.06
CA ASN A 48 11.41 -7.52 1.67
C ASN A 48 11.13 -6.86 0.31
N HIS A 49 11.53 -5.59 0.18
CA HIS A 49 11.23 -4.71 -0.96
C HIS A 49 9.73 -4.47 -1.22
N ARG A 50 8.85 -4.76 -0.27
CA ARG A 50 7.41 -4.46 -0.38
C ARG A 50 7.06 -3.15 0.31
N LEU A 51 6.09 -2.46 -0.28
CA LEU A 51 5.42 -1.33 0.34
C LEU A 51 4.52 -1.84 1.49
N VAL A 52 4.84 -1.45 2.72
CA VAL A 52 4.08 -1.80 3.92
C VAL A 52 3.54 -0.56 4.61
N THR A 53 2.50 -0.75 5.43
CA THR A 53 2.02 0.33 6.31
C THR A 53 2.48 0.04 7.73
N VAL A 54 3.21 0.97 8.32
CA VAL A 54 3.63 0.93 9.72
C VAL A 54 2.54 1.53 10.59
N ILE A 55 2.22 0.80 11.66
CA ILE A 55 1.15 1.11 12.61
C ILE A 55 1.73 1.66 13.90
N SER A 56 2.88 1.16 14.32
CA SER A 56 3.50 1.53 15.59
C SER A 56 5.01 1.39 15.50
N VAL A 57 5.72 2.19 16.31
CA VAL A 57 7.17 2.22 16.41
C VAL A 57 7.55 2.04 17.87
N LYS A 58 8.60 1.24 18.11
CA LYS A 58 9.23 1.07 19.43
C LYS A 58 10.73 1.27 19.28
N TYR A 59 11.36 1.83 20.30
CA TYR A 59 12.81 1.92 20.39
C TYR A 59 13.29 1.13 21.59
N MET A 60 14.06 0.07 21.33
CA MET A 60 14.53 -0.86 22.36
C MET A 60 15.96 -1.29 22.02
N ASN A 61 16.82 -1.34 23.03
CA ASN A 61 18.22 -1.78 22.90
C ASN A 61 19.00 -1.07 21.78
N GLY A 62 18.73 0.22 21.56
CA GLY A 62 19.42 1.01 20.53
C GLY A 62 18.85 0.87 19.12
N THR A 63 17.80 0.06 18.93
CA THR A 63 17.24 -0.28 17.61
C THR A 63 15.76 0.08 17.53
N PHE A 64 15.34 0.56 16.35
CA PHE A 64 13.94 0.80 16.04
C PHE A 64 13.26 -0.47 15.56
N PHE A 65 12.11 -0.77 16.15
CA PHE A 65 11.20 -1.82 15.73
C PHE A 65 9.90 -1.21 15.23
N VAL A 66 9.36 -1.75 14.15
CA VAL A 66 8.09 -1.31 13.59
C VAL A 66 7.09 -2.44 13.54
N LEU A 67 5.86 -2.17 13.96
CA LEU A 67 4.73 -3.06 13.75
C LEU A 67 4.10 -2.69 12.41
N PHE A 68 4.07 -3.63 11.47
CA PHE A 68 3.57 -3.35 10.12
C PHE A 68 2.43 -4.26 9.69
N LYS A 69 1.63 -3.75 8.76
CA LYS A 69 0.62 -4.50 8.01
C LYS A 69 0.96 -4.59 6.53
N HIS A 70 0.56 -5.69 5.92
CA HIS A 70 0.66 -5.92 4.49
C HIS A 70 -0.56 -6.71 4.00
N GLY A 71 -1.24 -6.20 2.97
CA GLY A 71 -2.47 -6.81 2.43
C GLY A 71 -3.66 -6.74 3.40
N GLY A 72 -3.70 -5.74 4.28
CA GLY A 72 -4.78 -5.56 5.27
C GLY A 72 -4.60 -6.35 6.57
N GLU A 73 -3.62 -7.26 6.64
CA GLU A 73 -3.31 -8.05 7.84
C GLU A 73 -2.06 -7.53 8.54
N ILE A 74 -2.08 -7.54 9.88
CA ILE A 74 -0.91 -7.24 10.70
C ILE A 74 0.05 -8.42 10.62
N ARG A 75 1.31 -8.14 10.29
CA ARG A 75 2.34 -9.16 10.12
C ARG A 75 3.16 -9.37 11.38
N GLY A 76 3.52 -8.29 12.06
CA GLY A 76 4.29 -8.36 13.30
C GLY A 76 5.32 -7.24 13.42
N TRP A 77 6.17 -7.36 14.43
CA TRP A 77 7.28 -6.44 14.66
C TRP A 77 8.50 -6.87 13.86
N THR A 78 9.24 -5.92 13.30
CA THR A 78 10.55 -6.18 12.70
C THR A 78 11.48 -5.01 12.94
N SER A 79 12.79 -5.27 12.95
CA SER A 79 13.78 -4.22 13.12
C SER A 79 14.00 -3.46 11.82
N ILE A 80 14.23 -2.14 11.92
CA ILE A 80 14.38 -1.27 10.76
C ILE A 80 15.70 -0.52 10.84
N LYS A 81 16.46 -0.56 9.74
CA LYS A 81 17.75 0.12 9.60
C LYS A 81 17.98 0.74 8.22
N ASN A 82 17.58 0.05 7.16
CA ASN A 82 17.88 0.43 5.77
C ASN A 82 16.62 0.69 4.93
N SER A 83 15.44 0.38 5.46
CA SER A 83 14.14 0.62 4.80
C SER A 83 13.94 2.08 4.40
N HIS A 84 13.16 2.30 3.36
CA HIS A 84 12.97 3.64 2.79
C HIS A 84 11.65 4.24 3.25
N TYR A 85 11.73 5.45 3.83
CA TYR A 85 10.54 6.19 4.24
C TYR A 85 9.76 6.68 3.02
N VAL A 86 8.44 6.45 3.03
CA VAL A 86 7.54 6.90 1.97
C VAL A 86 6.91 8.21 2.39
N TYR A 87 7.24 9.26 1.67
CA TYR A 87 6.74 10.60 1.92
C TYR A 87 5.41 10.79 1.19
N PRO A 88 4.31 11.01 1.91
CA PRO A 88 3.03 11.30 1.29
C PRO A 88 3.07 12.66 0.60
N LYS A 89 2.29 12.79 -0.48
CA LYS A 89 2.03 14.07 -1.15
C LYS A 89 0.59 14.12 -1.64
N VAL A 90 0.16 15.29 -2.10
CA VAL A 90 -1.11 15.46 -2.81
C VAL A 90 -1.16 14.50 -4.00
N THR A 91 -2.30 13.82 -4.18
CA THR A 91 -2.47 12.88 -5.28
C THR A 91 -2.59 13.63 -6.60
N GLU A 92 -1.67 13.34 -7.52
CA GLU A 92 -1.67 13.88 -8.88
C GLU A 92 -2.00 12.78 -9.88
N SER A 93 -2.78 13.11 -10.92
CA SER A 93 -2.96 12.21 -12.06
C SER A 93 -1.82 12.46 -13.03
N VAL A 94 -1.09 11.41 -13.43
CA VAL A 94 0.13 11.55 -14.25
C VAL A 94 0.16 10.55 -15.39
N LYS A 95 0.86 10.90 -16.46
CA LYS A 95 1.32 9.99 -17.51
C LYS A 95 2.85 10.02 -17.53
N VAL A 96 3.48 8.89 -17.85
CA VAL A 96 4.94 8.82 -17.98
C VAL A 96 5.30 9.21 -19.41
N ASP A 97 6.21 10.17 -19.55
CA ASP A 97 6.82 10.46 -20.82
C ASP A 97 7.84 9.36 -21.16
N LEU A 98 7.45 8.46 -22.06
CA LEU A 98 8.27 7.32 -22.46
C LEU A 98 9.48 7.71 -23.31
N GLU A 99 9.54 8.93 -23.85
CA GLU A 99 10.68 9.40 -24.64
C GLU A 99 11.85 9.79 -23.74
N THR A 100 11.55 10.35 -22.56
CA THR A 100 12.55 10.80 -21.59
C THR A 100 12.76 9.81 -20.44
N TYR A 101 11.90 8.80 -20.31
CA TYR A 101 11.93 7.83 -19.22
C TYR A 101 13.22 7.01 -19.18
N THR A 102 13.85 6.99 -18.00
CA THR A 102 14.97 6.11 -17.68
C THR A 102 14.65 5.25 -16.46
N ALA A 103 14.69 3.93 -16.62
CA ALA A 103 14.38 3.00 -15.53
C ALA A 103 15.41 3.09 -14.39
N HIS A 104 14.98 3.58 -13.22
CA HIS A 104 15.82 3.59 -12.03
C HIS A 104 16.07 2.15 -11.51
N PRO A 105 17.31 1.78 -11.12
CA PRO A 105 17.64 0.41 -10.65
C PRO A 105 16.83 -0.05 -9.44
N PHE A 106 16.32 0.89 -8.64
CA PHE A 106 15.46 0.57 -7.50
C PHE A 106 14.13 -0.09 -7.92
N ASN A 107 13.63 0.18 -9.14
CA ASN A 107 12.43 -0.48 -9.66
C ASN A 107 12.59 -1.99 -9.71
N SER A 108 13.73 -2.51 -10.16
CA SER A 108 13.92 -3.96 -10.27
C SER A 108 13.96 -4.65 -8.90
N LYS A 109 14.40 -3.94 -7.85
CA LYS A 109 14.37 -4.46 -6.48
C LYS A 109 12.94 -4.56 -5.93
N VAL A 110 12.14 -3.52 -6.14
CA VAL A 110 10.78 -3.40 -5.58
C VAL A 110 9.72 -4.14 -6.41
N MET A 111 9.84 -4.06 -7.74
CA MET A 111 8.86 -4.57 -8.70
C MET A 111 9.27 -5.91 -9.32
N GLY A 112 10.52 -6.35 -9.14
CA GLY A 112 11.07 -7.52 -9.82
C GLY A 112 11.41 -7.25 -11.29
N GLN A 113 11.52 -8.31 -12.10
CA GLN A 113 11.81 -8.23 -13.54
C GLN A 113 10.56 -7.87 -14.36
N MET A 114 9.97 -6.69 -14.10
CA MET A 114 8.83 -6.19 -14.86
C MET A 114 9.29 -5.16 -15.90
N ASP A 115 8.76 -5.24 -17.11
CA ASP A 115 9.00 -4.24 -18.15
C ASP A 115 8.18 -2.98 -17.87
N MET A 116 8.88 -1.95 -17.36
CA MET A 116 8.28 -0.67 -16.98
C MET A 116 7.69 0.08 -18.18
N MET A 117 8.29 -0.06 -19.38
CA MET A 117 7.80 0.64 -20.58
C MET A 117 6.40 0.16 -20.93
N THR A 118 6.21 -1.16 -20.94
CA THR A 118 4.90 -1.78 -21.18
C THR A 118 3.91 -1.49 -20.04
N GLU A 119 4.39 -1.41 -18.80
CA GLU A 119 3.52 -1.11 -17.67
C GLU A 119 2.98 0.33 -17.70
N PHE A 120 3.77 1.30 -18.17
CA PHE A 120 3.40 2.71 -18.18
C PHE A 120 2.71 3.16 -19.46
N ARG A 121 2.95 2.48 -20.58
CA ARG A 121 2.37 2.83 -21.89
C ARG A 121 0.85 2.98 -21.81
N ASP A 122 0.37 4.12 -22.29
CA ASP A 122 -1.05 4.42 -22.44
C ASP A 122 -1.85 4.35 -21.13
N ARG A 123 -1.19 4.46 -19.98
CA ARG A 123 -1.84 4.38 -18.67
C ARG A 123 -1.91 5.74 -17.99
N LEU A 124 -3.11 6.05 -17.49
CA LEU A 124 -3.30 7.09 -16.49
C LEU A 124 -2.94 6.53 -15.11
N LEU A 125 -1.94 7.12 -14.47
CA LEU A 125 -1.40 6.68 -13.19
C LEU A 125 -1.70 7.73 -12.12
N ALA A 126 -1.70 7.31 -10.85
CA ALA A 126 -1.77 8.22 -9.71
C ALA A 126 -0.39 8.33 -9.05
N SER A 127 0.15 9.53 -8.95
CA SER A 127 1.35 9.80 -8.15
C SER A 127 0.93 10.32 -6.77
N LYS A 128 1.22 9.55 -5.72
CA LYS A 128 0.69 9.79 -4.35
C LYS A 128 1.75 10.01 -3.29
N SER A 129 2.98 9.63 -3.60
CA SER A 129 4.08 9.66 -2.66
C SER A 129 5.40 9.71 -3.40
N TYR A 130 6.46 10.03 -2.67
CA TYR A 130 7.82 9.89 -3.14
C TYR A 130 8.67 9.12 -2.14
N VAL A 131 9.78 8.59 -2.62
CA VAL A 131 10.82 7.97 -1.81
C VAL A 131 12.15 8.59 -2.19
N GLU A 132 13.07 8.67 -1.25
CA GLU A 132 14.45 9.08 -1.51
C GLU A 132 15.35 7.85 -1.48
N VAL A 133 16.01 7.57 -2.60
CA VAL A 133 16.94 6.44 -2.76
C VAL A 133 18.25 7.00 -3.27
N ASP A 134 19.35 6.76 -2.56
CA ASP A 134 20.69 7.21 -2.93
C ASP A 134 20.77 8.73 -3.23
N GLY A 135 20.07 9.55 -2.43
CA GLY A 135 19.98 11.01 -2.61
C GLY A 135 19.09 11.46 -3.77
N THR A 136 18.42 10.54 -4.45
CA THR A 136 17.52 10.80 -5.56
C THR A 136 16.07 10.66 -5.13
N LYS A 137 15.26 11.70 -5.39
CA LYS A 137 13.82 11.69 -5.14
C LYS A 137 13.08 11.03 -6.31
N LEU A 138 12.38 9.93 -6.03
CA LEU A 138 11.58 9.19 -7.01
C LEU A 138 10.10 9.26 -6.62
N GLU A 139 9.25 9.56 -7.58
CA GLU A 139 7.79 9.52 -7.40
C GLU A 139 7.25 8.10 -7.56
N MET A 140 6.37 7.71 -6.66
CA MET A 140 5.72 6.40 -6.65
C MET A 140 4.41 6.46 -7.43
N LEU A 141 4.29 5.59 -8.44
CA LEU A 141 3.15 5.53 -9.34
C LEU A 141 2.23 4.38 -8.98
N PHE A 142 0.92 4.65 -8.96
CA PHE A 142 -0.09 3.70 -8.52
C PHE A 142 -1.20 3.51 -9.55
N VAL A 143 -1.70 2.28 -9.64
CA VAL A 143 -2.95 1.94 -10.35
C VAL A 143 -3.89 1.25 -9.37
N LYS A 144 -5.07 1.84 -9.14
CA LYS A 144 -6.08 1.31 -8.22
C LYS A 144 -5.50 0.96 -6.82
N GLY A 145 -4.56 1.78 -6.34
CA GLY A 145 -3.91 1.60 -5.04
C GLY A 145 -2.70 0.65 -5.03
N ASN A 146 -2.40 -0.03 -6.13
CA ASN A 146 -1.22 -0.89 -6.24
C ASN A 146 -0.05 -0.10 -6.83
N LEU A 147 1.11 -0.17 -6.17
CA LEU A 147 2.36 0.39 -6.68
C LEU A 147 2.73 -0.28 -8.00
N ARG A 148 3.02 0.51 -9.03
CA ARG A 148 3.40 0.04 -10.38
C ARG A 148 4.82 0.42 -10.78
N GLY A 149 5.41 1.39 -10.12
CA GLY A 149 6.82 1.71 -10.30
C GLY A 149 7.18 3.05 -9.69
N LEU A 150 8.44 3.40 -9.85
CA LEU A 150 9.06 4.62 -9.35
C LEU A 150 9.76 5.33 -10.50
N VAL A 151 9.54 6.64 -10.63
CA VAL A 151 10.07 7.44 -11.75
C VAL A 151 10.58 8.77 -11.26
N HIS A 152 11.43 9.44 -12.03
CA HIS A 152 11.79 10.82 -11.72
C HIS A 152 10.62 11.76 -12.03
N SER A 153 10.44 12.80 -11.21
CA SER A 153 9.37 13.79 -11.44
C SER A 153 9.45 14.47 -12.82
N ARG A 154 10.65 14.59 -13.40
CA ARG A 154 10.86 15.19 -14.73
C ARG A 154 10.36 14.31 -15.90
N GLU A 155 10.14 13.03 -15.64
CA GLU A 155 9.66 12.04 -16.63
C GLU A 155 8.12 11.92 -16.58
N LEU A 156 7.45 12.82 -15.85
CA LEU A 156 6.01 12.79 -15.62
C LEU A 156 5.35 14.01 -16.27
N GLN A 157 4.38 13.72 -17.12
CA GLN A 157 3.40 14.68 -17.60
C GLN A 157 2.28 14.76 -16.57
N LYS A 158 2.17 15.90 -15.89
CA LYS A 158 1.30 16.04 -14.71
C LYS A 158 -0.03 16.67 -15.06
N GLY A 159 -1.10 16.04 -14.60
CA GLY A 159 -2.46 16.52 -14.74
C GLY A 159 -2.84 17.44 -13.57
N ARG A 160 -3.51 18.55 -13.90
CA ARG A 160 -4.04 19.54 -12.97
C ARG A 160 -5.53 19.33 -12.79
N ASN A 161 -5.95 19.11 -11.55
CA ASN A 161 -7.39 19.05 -11.25
C ASN A 161 -7.99 20.44 -11.43
N MET A 162 -9.08 20.50 -12.17
CA MET A 162 -9.81 21.74 -12.44
C MET A 162 -11.26 21.61 -11.99
N ASN A 163 -11.94 22.75 -11.88
CA ASN A 163 -13.34 22.81 -11.47
C ASN A 163 -14.16 23.76 -12.34
N ASP A 164 -13.57 24.23 -13.44
CA ASP A 164 -14.14 25.24 -14.33
C ASP A 164 -15.11 24.62 -15.32
N THR A 165 -16.02 25.45 -15.84
CA THR A 165 -16.93 25.06 -16.91
C THR A 165 -16.46 25.60 -18.25
N CYS A 166 -16.77 24.85 -19.30
CA CYS A 166 -16.43 25.18 -20.69
C CYS A 166 -17.58 24.79 -21.61
N ILE A 167 -17.62 25.41 -22.79
CA ILE A 167 -18.56 25.03 -23.84
C ILE A 167 -17.84 24.10 -24.82
N VAL A 168 -18.45 22.96 -25.10
CA VAL A 168 -18.00 22.00 -26.10
C VAL A 168 -18.89 22.14 -27.33
N GLN A 169 -18.28 22.37 -28.49
CA GLN A 169 -19.00 22.57 -29.75
C GLN A 169 -19.66 21.28 -30.25
N SER A 170 -20.80 21.43 -30.91
CA SER A 170 -21.49 20.37 -31.65
C SER A 170 -20.59 19.92 -32.79
N ASP A 171 -20.18 18.64 -32.80
CA ASP A 171 -19.18 18.01 -33.70
C ASP A 171 -17.77 17.83 -33.16
N ALA A 172 -17.40 18.48 -32.06
CA ALA A 172 -16.05 18.36 -31.52
C ALA A 172 -15.72 16.89 -31.16
N PRO A 173 -14.53 16.38 -31.54
CA PRO A 173 -14.17 14.97 -31.34
C PRO A 173 -14.01 14.67 -29.86
N ARG A 174 -14.66 13.59 -29.40
CA ARG A 174 -14.68 13.19 -27.99
C ARG A 174 -14.34 11.74 -27.86
N PHE A 175 -13.60 11.40 -26.81
CA PHE A 175 -13.12 10.05 -26.60
C PHE A 175 -13.47 9.53 -25.21
N ARG A 176 -13.62 8.21 -25.10
CA ARG A 176 -13.90 7.54 -23.82
C ARG A 176 -12.66 7.45 -22.93
N ASP A 177 -11.48 7.41 -23.53
CA ASP A 177 -10.21 7.20 -22.86
C ASP A 177 -9.17 8.26 -23.25
N SER A 178 -8.14 8.41 -22.40
CA SER A 178 -7.09 9.41 -22.55
C SER A 178 -6.10 9.14 -23.69
N ASN A 179 -6.25 8.02 -24.39
CA ASN A 179 -5.39 7.63 -25.52
C ASN A 179 -6.16 7.69 -26.84
N PHE A 180 -7.41 8.17 -26.80
CA PHE A 180 -8.27 8.38 -27.97
C PHE A 180 -8.53 7.11 -28.77
N ALA A 181 -8.53 5.95 -28.10
CA ALA A 181 -8.78 4.67 -28.76
C ALA A 181 -10.25 4.47 -29.13
N ILE A 182 -11.17 5.07 -28.36
CA ILE A 182 -12.62 4.92 -28.56
C ILE A 182 -13.27 6.30 -28.69
N GLU A 183 -13.60 6.69 -29.90
CA GLU A 183 -14.38 7.90 -30.20
C GLU A 183 -15.85 7.72 -29.79
N LEU A 184 -16.43 8.78 -29.24
CA LEU A 184 -17.82 8.86 -28.82
C LEU A 184 -18.69 9.40 -29.96
N PRO A 185 -19.99 9.05 -30.00
CA PRO A 185 -20.89 9.57 -31.01
C PRO A 185 -20.91 11.11 -31.04
N VAL A 186 -20.96 11.66 -32.24
CA VAL A 186 -21.13 13.10 -32.47
C VAL A 186 -22.42 13.59 -31.80
N ARG A 187 -22.38 14.80 -31.27
CA ARG A 187 -23.56 15.50 -30.73
C ARG A 187 -24.05 16.53 -31.72
N GLU A 188 -25.37 16.69 -31.76
CA GLU A 188 -26.06 17.64 -32.64
C GLU A 188 -26.07 19.07 -32.07
N GLU A 189 -25.81 19.22 -30.77
CA GLU A 189 -25.86 20.50 -30.06
C GLU A 189 -24.64 20.70 -29.18
N ASP A 190 -24.25 21.97 -29.04
CA ASP A 190 -23.27 22.43 -28.07
C ASP A 190 -23.73 22.07 -26.65
N PHE A 191 -22.78 21.84 -25.76
CA PHE A 191 -23.12 21.59 -24.37
C PHE A 191 -22.05 22.13 -23.42
N GLU A 192 -22.52 22.55 -22.25
CA GLU A 192 -21.65 22.91 -21.14
C GLU A 192 -21.07 21.65 -20.50
N ALA A 193 -19.78 21.62 -20.25
CA ALA A 193 -19.12 20.55 -19.52
C ALA A 193 -18.19 21.13 -18.47
N LYS A 194 -17.88 20.32 -17.45
CA LYS A 194 -16.91 20.68 -16.43
C LYS A 194 -15.55 20.09 -16.78
N ILE A 195 -14.51 20.92 -16.80
CA ILE A 195 -13.12 20.47 -16.89
C ILE A 195 -12.73 19.92 -15.53
N VAL A 196 -12.43 18.62 -15.47
CA VAL A 196 -12.06 17.96 -14.21
C VAL A 196 -10.57 17.67 -14.12
N LEU A 197 -9.88 17.57 -15.26
CA LEU A 197 -8.44 17.32 -15.32
C LEU A 197 -7.87 17.88 -16.62
N TYR A 198 -6.73 18.55 -16.54
CA TYR A 198 -6.01 19.10 -17.69
C TYR A 198 -4.54 18.69 -17.63
N PHE A 199 -4.00 18.17 -18.74
CA PHE A 199 -2.58 17.89 -18.94
C PHE A 199 -1.98 18.91 -19.90
N PRO A 200 -1.24 19.92 -19.41
CA PRO A 200 -0.64 20.95 -20.24
C PRO A 200 0.34 20.37 -21.27
N ASP A 201 1.26 19.52 -20.83
CA ASP A 201 2.31 18.93 -21.68
C ASP A 201 1.74 18.11 -22.85
N LEU A 202 0.55 17.52 -22.64
CA LEU A 202 -0.12 16.69 -23.62
C LEU A 202 -1.22 17.42 -24.39
N LYS A 203 -1.59 18.64 -23.96
CA LYS A 203 -2.75 19.38 -24.47
C LYS A 203 -4.04 18.56 -24.42
N LEU A 204 -4.21 17.80 -23.32
CA LEU A 204 -5.32 16.88 -23.11
C LEU A 204 -6.19 17.34 -21.96
N ILE A 205 -7.50 17.28 -22.16
CA ILE A 205 -8.49 17.59 -21.13
C ILE A 205 -9.42 16.42 -20.89
N LYS A 206 -9.86 16.29 -19.65
CA LYS A 206 -10.92 15.40 -19.21
C LYS A 206 -12.12 16.24 -18.82
N LEU A 207 -13.25 15.93 -19.44
CA LEU A 207 -14.50 16.61 -19.22
C LEU A 207 -15.50 15.70 -18.50
N GLN A 208 -16.37 16.33 -17.71
CA GLN A 208 -17.51 15.67 -17.09
C GLN A 208 -18.80 16.42 -17.45
N HIS A 209 -19.76 15.69 -18.00
CA HIS A 209 -21.10 16.18 -18.30
C HIS A 209 -22.14 15.20 -17.70
N GLY A 210 -22.75 15.59 -16.59
CA GLY A 210 -23.58 14.69 -15.78
C GLY A 210 -22.77 13.51 -15.25
N SER A 211 -23.18 12.27 -15.59
CA SER A 211 -22.46 11.03 -15.26
C SER A 211 -21.45 10.59 -16.31
N LEU A 212 -21.42 11.25 -17.48
CA LEU A 212 -20.53 10.89 -18.58
C LEU A 212 -19.20 11.62 -18.43
N VAL A 213 -18.13 10.88 -18.74
CA VAL A 213 -16.76 11.37 -18.77
C VAL A 213 -16.22 11.18 -20.18
N SER A 214 -15.59 12.22 -20.72
CA SER A 214 -14.92 12.18 -22.01
C SER A 214 -13.55 12.85 -21.95
N TRP A 215 -12.72 12.55 -22.94
CA TRP A 215 -11.41 13.15 -23.17
C TRP A 215 -11.40 13.85 -24.51
N MET A 216 -10.68 14.97 -24.61
CA MET A 216 -10.56 15.80 -25.81
C MET A 216 -9.20 16.49 -25.84
N HIS A 217 -8.82 17.04 -26.99
CA HIS A 217 -7.73 18.01 -27.03
C HIS A 217 -8.19 19.36 -26.48
N GLU A 218 -7.27 20.13 -25.90
CA GLU A 218 -7.57 21.47 -25.39
C GLU A 218 -8.08 22.43 -26.48
N ALA A 219 -7.64 22.23 -27.73
CA ALA A 219 -7.99 23.07 -28.87
C ALA A 219 -9.45 22.91 -29.33
N ASP A 220 -10.11 21.83 -28.92
CA ASP A 220 -11.48 21.50 -29.33
C ASP A 220 -12.54 22.05 -28.34
N VAL A 221 -12.13 22.91 -27.41
CA VAL A 221 -12.99 23.48 -26.36
C VAL A 221 -12.80 24.98 -26.27
N ASP A 222 -13.92 25.69 -26.08
CA ASP A 222 -13.90 27.13 -25.84
C ASP A 222 -13.58 27.41 -24.35
N TYR A 223 -12.28 27.39 -24.04
CA TYR A 223 -11.74 27.73 -22.72
C TYR A 223 -10.31 28.26 -22.84
N ASP A 224 -10.00 29.31 -22.09
CA ASP A 224 -8.66 29.91 -22.05
C ASP A 224 -7.76 29.23 -21.00
N PHE A 225 -6.89 28.32 -21.47
CA PHE A 225 -5.92 27.62 -20.62
C PHE A 225 -4.69 28.46 -20.24
N SER A 226 -4.51 29.66 -20.80
CA SER A 226 -3.32 30.49 -20.54
C SER A 226 -3.18 30.94 -19.08
N GLN A 227 -4.29 30.98 -18.35
CA GLN A 227 -4.32 31.34 -16.93
C GLN A 227 -3.97 30.18 -16.00
N VAL A 228 -3.93 28.94 -16.52
CA VAL A 228 -3.51 27.77 -15.76
C VAL A 228 -1.98 27.76 -15.75
N GLY A 229 -1.39 28.51 -14.82
CA GLY A 229 0.06 28.77 -14.78
C GLY A 229 0.93 27.52 -14.93
N ASP A 230 2.03 27.63 -15.67
CA ASP A 230 2.91 26.52 -16.06
C ASP A 230 3.65 25.84 -14.90
N GLU A 231 3.64 26.43 -13.70
CA GLU A 231 4.39 25.89 -12.59
C GLU A 231 3.79 24.56 -12.09
N PRO A 232 4.58 23.48 -12.05
CA PRO A 232 4.14 22.24 -11.42
C PRO A 232 3.85 22.53 -9.95
N PRO A 233 2.76 21.99 -9.38
CA PRO A 233 2.44 22.23 -7.99
C PRO A 233 3.63 21.81 -7.12
N VAL A 234 4.06 22.71 -6.24
CA VAL A 234 5.14 22.44 -5.30
C VAL A 234 4.77 21.19 -4.50
N VAL A 235 5.68 20.22 -4.41
CA VAL A 235 5.48 19.01 -3.61
C VAL A 235 5.40 19.42 -2.13
N GLN A 236 4.20 19.70 -1.66
CA GLN A 236 3.92 20.01 -0.26
C GLN A 236 3.50 18.71 0.46
N GLU A 237 4.07 18.47 1.64
CA GLU A 237 3.56 17.46 2.56
C GLU A 237 2.17 17.94 3.03
N ASP A 238 1.10 17.33 2.51
CA ASP A 238 -0.27 17.69 2.90
C ASP A 238 -0.64 17.02 4.22
N VAL A 239 -0.40 17.76 5.30
CA VAL A 239 -0.69 17.34 6.68
C VAL A 239 -2.20 17.13 6.93
N HIS A 240 -3.10 17.78 6.18
CA HIS A 240 -4.54 17.67 6.40
C HIS A 240 -5.16 16.44 5.74
N GLN A 241 -4.80 16.17 4.50
CA GLN A 241 -5.15 14.92 3.83
C GLN A 241 -4.53 13.72 4.57
N TYR A 242 -3.32 13.92 5.10
CA TYR A 242 -2.65 12.98 5.98
C TYR A 242 -3.52 12.57 7.18
N TYR A 243 -4.07 13.51 7.96
CA TYR A 243 -4.95 13.17 9.11
C TYR A 243 -6.26 12.49 8.71
N THR A 244 -6.81 12.82 7.55
CA THR A 244 -8.10 12.27 7.08
C THR A 244 -7.91 10.82 6.61
N ASP A 245 -6.86 10.58 5.82
CA ASP A 245 -6.44 9.24 5.42
C ASP A 245 -5.99 8.41 6.62
N GLU A 246 -5.30 9.04 7.59
CA GLU A 246 -4.90 8.41 8.84
C GLU A 246 -6.11 7.93 9.63
N ARG A 247 -7.15 8.74 9.80
CA ARG A 247 -8.39 8.31 10.48
C ARG A 247 -9.03 7.09 9.81
N GLN A 248 -9.09 7.06 8.48
CA GLN A 248 -9.62 5.91 7.75
C GLN A 248 -8.72 4.67 7.93
N LYS A 249 -7.40 4.86 7.86
CA LYS A 249 -6.41 3.79 8.06
C LYS A 249 -6.47 3.22 9.48
N VAL A 250 -6.60 4.09 10.50
CA VAL A 250 -6.70 3.72 11.91
C VAL A 250 -7.95 2.91 12.15
N LYS A 251 -9.11 3.35 11.64
CA LYS A 251 -10.36 2.57 11.75
C LYS A 251 -10.20 1.16 11.16
N ALA A 252 -9.64 1.05 9.95
CA ALA A 252 -9.40 -0.24 9.33
C ALA A 252 -8.41 -1.12 10.11
N ILE A 253 -7.42 -0.51 10.79
CA ILE A 253 -6.47 -1.22 11.64
C ILE A 253 -7.16 -1.74 12.90
N ILE A 254 -7.96 -0.90 13.58
CA ILE A 254 -8.73 -1.29 14.77
C ILE A 254 -9.68 -2.44 14.43
N ASP A 255 -10.40 -2.34 13.31
CA ASP A 255 -11.28 -3.42 12.84
C ASP A 255 -10.50 -4.71 12.59
N GLY A 256 -9.29 -4.61 12.02
CA GLY A 256 -8.40 -5.74 11.81
C GLY A 256 -7.90 -6.39 13.11
N LEU A 257 -7.48 -5.57 14.08
CA LEU A 257 -7.04 -6.00 15.41
C LEU A 257 -8.18 -6.71 16.16
N LEU A 258 -9.38 -6.13 16.15
CA LEU A 258 -10.56 -6.71 16.79
C LEU A 258 -10.92 -8.07 16.17
N ARG A 259 -10.93 -8.19 14.84
CA ARG A 259 -11.18 -9.46 14.15
C ARG A 259 -10.15 -10.52 14.53
N ARG A 260 -8.88 -10.13 14.66
CA ARG A 260 -7.80 -11.04 15.04
C ARG A 260 -7.94 -11.49 16.49
N GLN A 261 -8.25 -10.58 17.41
CA GLN A 261 -8.49 -10.92 18.81
C GLN A 261 -9.66 -11.91 18.95
N ILE A 262 -10.78 -11.66 18.27
CA ILE A 262 -11.94 -12.58 18.28
C ILE A 262 -11.52 -13.97 17.77
N ARG A 263 -10.72 -14.05 16.71
CA ARG A 263 -10.24 -15.32 16.16
C ARG A 263 -9.34 -16.06 17.16
N LEU A 264 -8.45 -15.35 17.84
CA LEU A 264 -7.56 -15.93 18.85
C LEU A 264 -8.34 -16.46 20.06
N GLU A 265 -9.38 -15.75 20.51
CA GLU A 265 -10.28 -16.22 21.58
C GLU A 265 -10.99 -17.52 21.16
N GLN A 266 -11.51 -17.56 19.92
CA GLN A 266 -12.13 -18.77 19.37
C GLN A 266 -11.16 -19.96 19.28
N ASP A 267 -9.94 -19.72 18.82
CA ASP A 267 -8.91 -20.76 18.71
C ASP A 267 -8.48 -21.29 20.09
N ALA A 268 -8.39 -20.41 21.10
CA ALA A 268 -8.11 -20.78 22.48
C ALA A 268 -9.24 -21.64 23.10
N ASP A 269 -10.49 -21.25 22.88
CA ASP A 269 -11.66 -22.02 23.34
C ASP A 269 -11.72 -23.41 22.66
N ASN A 270 -11.46 -23.45 21.35
CA ASN A 270 -11.39 -24.71 20.61
C ASN A 270 -10.26 -25.62 21.12
N ALA A 271 -9.09 -25.06 21.44
CA ALA A 271 -7.98 -25.81 22.02
C ALA A 271 -8.33 -26.37 23.40
N LYS A 272 -8.98 -25.57 24.26
CA LYS A 272 -9.46 -25.99 25.58
C LYS A 272 -10.49 -27.12 25.48
N ALA A 273 -11.48 -27.00 24.58
CA ALA A 273 -12.47 -28.03 24.33
C ALA A 273 -11.83 -29.34 23.82
N ARG A 274 -10.82 -29.23 22.94
CA ARG A 274 -10.06 -30.38 22.43
C ARG A 274 -9.28 -31.07 23.56
N LEU A 275 -8.62 -30.32 24.43
CA LEU A 275 -7.91 -30.86 25.59
C LEU A 275 -8.86 -31.60 26.53
N GLN A 276 -10.03 -31.02 26.84
CA GLN A 276 -11.05 -31.68 27.66
C GLN A 276 -11.55 -32.99 27.03
N ARG A 277 -11.76 -33.04 25.71
CA ARG A 277 -12.10 -34.29 25.01
C ARG A 277 -10.99 -35.32 25.12
N ILE A 278 -9.74 -34.92 24.94
CA ILE A 278 -8.57 -35.80 25.07
C ILE A 278 -8.48 -36.34 26.49
N GLU A 279 -8.59 -35.50 27.52
CA GLU A 279 -8.58 -35.94 28.93
C GLU A 279 -9.72 -36.92 29.23
N THR A 280 -10.91 -36.66 28.70
CA THR A 280 -12.07 -37.55 28.84
C THR A 280 -11.79 -38.90 28.17
N LEU A 281 -11.23 -38.91 26.95
CA LEU A 281 -10.83 -40.14 26.26
C LEU A 281 -9.75 -40.89 27.02
N TYR A 282 -8.73 -40.21 27.55
CA TYR A 282 -7.69 -40.80 28.39
C TYR A 282 -8.27 -41.42 29.66
N LYS A 283 -9.18 -40.72 30.34
CA LYS A 283 -9.86 -41.22 31.54
C LYS A 283 -10.68 -42.47 31.20
N ASN A 284 -11.48 -42.42 30.14
CA ASN A 284 -12.29 -43.55 29.68
C ASN A 284 -11.43 -44.76 29.28
N LEU A 285 -10.32 -44.53 28.58
CA LEU A 285 -9.37 -45.58 28.19
C LEU A 285 -8.72 -46.19 29.43
N ARG A 286 -8.25 -45.38 30.38
CA ARG A 286 -7.64 -45.83 31.64
C ARG A 286 -8.63 -46.63 32.50
N GLU A 287 -9.90 -46.23 32.53
CA GLU A 287 -10.94 -46.88 33.33
C GLU A 287 -11.55 -48.12 32.65
N SER A 288 -11.38 -48.25 31.32
CA SER A 288 -11.78 -49.41 30.53
C SER A 288 -11.11 -50.70 31.02
N LYS A 289 -11.80 -51.84 30.84
CA LYS A 289 -11.29 -53.18 31.20
C LYS A 289 -9.92 -53.45 30.57
N LEU A 290 -9.75 -53.11 29.29
CA LEU A 290 -8.48 -53.29 28.57
C LEU A 290 -7.40 -52.33 29.08
N GLY A 291 -7.74 -51.07 29.37
CA GLY A 291 -6.77 -50.11 29.91
C GLY A 291 -6.30 -50.46 31.32
N LYS A 292 -7.20 -50.95 32.19
CA LYS A 292 -6.82 -51.49 33.51
C LYS A 292 -5.87 -52.68 33.41
N ILE A 293 -6.07 -53.54 32.41
CA ILE A 293 -5.18 -54.68 32.12
C ILE A 293 -3.82 -54.18 31.62
N GLN A 294 -3.79 -53.21 30.71
CA GLN A 294 -2.57 -52.60 30.19
C GLN A 294 -1.74 -51.91 31.30
N VAL A 295 -2.38 -51.14 32.17
CA VAL A 295 -1.71 -50.49 33.32
C VAL A 295 -1.12 -51.55 34.26
N LYS A 296 -1.87 -52.60 34.60
CA LYS A 296 -1.36 -53.71 35.43
C LYS A 296 -0.21 -54.47 34.78
N LEU A 297 -0.25 -54.68 33.46
CA LEU A 297 0.84 -55.30 32.68
C LEU A 297 2.09 -54.43 32.71
N TRP A 298 1.93 -53.11 32.57
CA TRP A 298 3.03 -52.16 32.60
C TRP A 298 3.67 -52.05 33.99
N GLU A 299 2.87 -51.98 35.06
CA GLU A 299 3.33 -52.05 36.45
C GLU A 299 4.07 -53.36 36.76
N ARG A 300 3.57 -54.50 36.26
CA ARG A 300 4.27 -55.80 36.39
C ARG A 300 5.61 -55.82 35.65
N ARG A 301 5.69 -55.23 34.45
CA ARG A 301 6.96 -55.11 33.72
C ARG A 301 7.95 -54.21 34.45
N LYS A 302 7.50 -53.07 34.99
CA LYS A 302 8.34 -52.12 35.73
C LYS A 302 8.88 -52.72 37.04
N ARG A 303 8.11 -53.59 37.71
CA ARG A 303 8.55 -54.35 38.89
C ARG A 303 9.53 -55.50 38.58
N ARG A 304 9.58 -55.98 37.34
CA ARG A 304 10.55 -57.01 36.88
C ARG A 304 11.86 -56.42 36.35
N ALA A 305 11.88 -55.13 36.06
CA ALA A 305 13.07 -54.38 35.62
C ALA A 305 13.82 -53.71 36.78
N LYS A 306 13.33 -53.86 38.02
CA LYS A 306 14.03 -53.61 39.27
C LYS A 306 14.45 -54.95 39.86
#